data_AF-A0A1G1DUV4-F1
#
_entry.id   AF-A0A1G1DUV4-F1
#
_cell.length_a   1.000
_cell.length_b   1.000
_cell.length_c   1.000
_cell.angle_alpha   90.00
_cell.angle_beta   90.00
_cell.angle_gamma   90.00
#
_symmetry.space_group_name_H-M   'P 1'
#
loop_
_entity.id
_entity.type
_entity.pdbx_description
1 polymer ?
#
loop_
_entity_poly.entity_id
_entity_poly.type
_entity_poly.pdbx_seq_one_letter_code
_entity_poly.pdbx_strand_id
1 'polypeptide(L)'
;MEVEILDKKRTVVGDGFHFWIKIKAKVNTDKIEEMAKRVKEKSVVEDYKKIQADYDKSQREIEELKKQLAGAKGEKEKKQVEAKITDDERLFEARQWFDKGYQYSLNKEHDSAIEAYTKAIALDPNYADAYTNRGIAYALSGNMGRAISDLQRACDMGEENGCKNL
;
A
#
# COMPACT_ATOMS: atom_id res chain seq x y z
N MET A 1 25.27 0.75 5.08
CA MET A 1 25.25 1.47 6.36
C MET A 1 26.13 0.68 7.29
N GLU A 2 27.24 1.26 7.73
CA GLU A 2 28.12 0.63 8.71
C GLU A 2 27.81 1.24 10.07
N VAL A 3 27.57 0.40 11.08
CA VAL A 3 27.28 0.83 12.43
C VAL A 3 28.36 0.29 13.34
N GLU A 4 29.09 1.19 13.98
CA GLU A 4 30.11 0.88 14.96
C GLU A 4 29.58 1.21 16.35
N ILE A 5 29.68 0.28 17.30
CA ILE A 5 29.36 0.54 18.70
C ILE A 5 30.60 1.19 19.33
N LEU A 6 30.48 2.47 19.66
CA LEU A 6 31.58 3.25 20.24
C LEU A 6 31.71 3.02 21.74
N ASP A 7 30.58 2.88 22.44
CA ASP A 7 30.57 2.68 23.87
C ASP A 7 29.30 1.93 24.30
N LYS A 8 29.42 1.11 25.34
CA LYS A 8 28.27 0.46 25.97
C LYS A 8 28.48 0.46 27.48
N LYS A 9 27.49 0.94 28.21
CA LYS A 9 27.48 0.96 29.68
C LYS A 9 26.22 0.32 30.20
N ARG A 10 26.38 -0.56 31.19
CA ARG A 10 25.28 -1.15 31.96
C ARG A 10 25.37 -0.62 33.38
N THR A 11 24.25 -0.16 33.92
CA THR A 11 24.14 0.32 35.30
C THR A 11 23.00 -0.43 35.98
N VAL A 12 23.22 -0.90 37.20
CA VAL A 12 22.16 -1.50 38.03
C VAL A 12 21.39 -0.38 38.70
N VAL A 13 20.07 -0.39 38.61
CA VAL A 13 19.18 0.60 39.24
C VAL A 13 18.04 -0.16 39.91
N GLY A 14 18.05 -0.23 41.24
CA GLY A 14 17.15 -1.11 41.99
C GLY A 14 17.38 -2.58 41.62
N ASP A 15 16.29 -3.32 41.40
CA ASP A 15 16.34 -4.71 40.95
C ASP A 15 16.48 -4.87 39.42
N GLY A 16 16.69 -3.76 38.70
CA GLY A 16 16.76 -3.70 37.24
C GLY A 16 18.08 -3.21 36.66
N PHE A 17 18.20 -3.25 35.34
CA PHE A 17 19.39 -2.79 34.60
C PHE A 17 19.01 -1.69 33.60
N HIS A 18 19.76 -0.58 33.63
CA HIS A 18 19.79 0.40 32.55
C HIS A 18 20.98 0.11 31.63
N PHE A 19 20.72 0.15 30.33
CA PHE A 19 21.76 0.05 29.30
C PHE A 19 21.80 1.35 28.50
N TRP A 20 23.01 1.83 28.25
CA TRP A 20 23.26 2.89 27.31
C TRP A 20 24.28 2.43 26.29
N ILE A 21 23.99 2.68 25.01
CA ILE A 21 24.86 2.34 23.89
C ILE A 21 25.06 3.60 23.06
N LYS A 22 26.32 4.00 22.88
CA LYS A 22 26.70 5.04 21.93
C LYS A 22 27.16 4.37 20.66
N ILE A 23 26.48 4.66 19.55
CA ILE A 23 26.85 4.16 18.23
C ILE A 23 27.32 5.30 17.33
N LYS A 24 28.18 4.98 16.39
CA LYS A 24 28.52 5.81 15.24
C LYS A 24 28.03 5.09 14.00
N ALA A 25 27.04 5.67 13.35
CA ALA A 25 26.59 5.20 12.05
C ALA A 25 27.33 5.98 10.96
N LYS A 26 28.02 5.26 10.08
CA LYS A 26 28.52 5.82 8.82
C LYS A 26 27.54 5.44 7.73
N VAL A 27 26.78 6.43 7.30
CA VAL A 27 25.88 6.30 6.16
C VAL A 27 26.71 6.54 4.90
N ASN A 28 26.76 5.55 4.02
CA ASN A 28 27.45 5.68 2.75
C ASN A 28 26.56 6.49 1.80
N THR A 29 26.90 7.76 1.61
CA THR A 29 26.12 8.76 0.87
C THR A 29 26.00 8.45 -0.61
N ASP A 30 26.95 7.68 -1.17
CA ASP A 30 26.97 7.33 -2.60
C ASP A 30 25.76 6.45 -2.99
N LYS A 31 25.30 5.60 -2.06
CA LYS A 31 24.08 4.79 -2.26
C LYS A 31 22.81 5.61 -2.08
N ILE A 32 22.83 6.66 -1.26
CA ILE A 32 21.68 7.54 -1.06
C ILE A 32 21.43 8.37 -2.30
N GLU A 33 22.46 8.89 -2.96
CA GLU A 33 22.28 9.60 -4.22
C GLU A 33 21.82 8.67 -5.34
N GLU A 34 22.28 7.43 -5.39
CA GLU A 34 21.81 6.42 -6.33
C GLU A 34 20.35 6.01 -6.07
N MET A 35 19.96 5.81 -4.81
CA MET A 35 18.57 5.57 -4.40
C MET A 35 17.69 6.79 -4.67
N ALA A 36 18.18 8.00 -4.41
CA ALA A 36 17.49 9.25 -4.72
C ALA A 36 17.39 9.50 -6.24
N LYS A 37 18.35 9.03 -7.03
CA LYS A 37 18.26 9.00 -8.51
C LYS A 37 17.22 8.00 -9.01
N ARG A 38 17.10 6.83 -8.38
CA ARG A 38 16.03 5.86 -8.66
C ARG A 38 14.65 6.40 -8.26
N VAL A 39 14.54 7.08 -7.13
CA VAL A 39 13.29 7.78 -6.73
C VAL A 39 12.99 8.98 -7.64
N LYS A 40 14.01 9.56 -8.28
CA LYS A 40 13.87 10.57 -9.34
C LYS A 40 13.54 9.99 -10.71
N GLU A 41 13.39 8.67 -10.88
CA GLU A 41 12.73 8.14 -12.06
C GLU A 41 11.31 8.72 -12.10
N LYS A 42 11.06 9.55 -13.11
CA LYS A 42 9.78 10.24 -13.32
C LYS A 42 8.57 9.30 -13.17
N SER A 43 8.69 8.02 -13.51
CA SER A 43 7.59 7.06 -13.47
C SER A 43 6.99 6.91 -12.07
N VAL A 44 7.77 6.62 -11.01
CA VAL A 44 7.19 6.33 -9.68
C VAL A 44 6.47 7.53 -9.08
N VAL A 45 7.01 8.74 -9.25
CA VAL A 45 6.38 9.97 -8.75
C VAL A 45 5.17 10.38 -9.60
N GLU A 46 5.23 10.17 -10.92
CA GLU A 46 4.09 10.43 -11.82
C GLU A 46 2.96 9.41 -11.60
N ASP A 47 3.28 8.15 -11.36
CA ASP A 47 2.32 7.08 -11.05
C ASP A 47 1.65 7.34 -9.70
N TYR A 48 2.43 7.73 -8.67
CA TYR A 48 1.86 8.15 -7.39
C TYR A 48 0.94 9.36 -7.52
N LYS A 49 1.33 10.37 -8.32
CA LYS A 49 0.48 11.54 -8.59
C LYS A 49 -0.79 11.18 -9.34
N LYS A 50 -0.73 10.24 -10.28
CA LYS A 50 -1.92 9.73 -10.98
C LYS A 50 -2.85 9.04 -10.00
N ILE A 51 -2.34 8.14 -9.16
CA ILE A 51 -3.12 7.46 -8.12
C ILE A 51 -3.80 8.48 -7.19
N GLN A 52 -3.06 9.50 -6.76
CA GLN A 52 -3.61 10.55 -5.90
C GLN A 52 -4.66 11.42 -6.63
N ALA A 53 -4.46 11.71 -7.92
CA ALA A 53 -5.45 12.42 -8.73
C ALA A 53 -6.72 11.59 -8.96
N ASP A 54 -6.58 10.28 -9.17
CA ASP A 54 -7.69 9.34 -9.32
C ASP A 54 -8.47 9.17 -8.01
N TYR A 55 -7.78 9.23 -6.87
CA TYR A 55 -8.38 9.29 -5.54
C TYR A 55 -9.21 10.56 -5.36
N ASP A 56 -8.62 11.74 -5.61
CA ASP A 56 -9.31 13.03 -5.50
C ASP A 56 -10.51 13.10 -6.45
N LYS A 57 -10.39 12.53 -7.64
CA LYS A 57 -11.47 12.45 -8.62
C LYS A 57 -12.61 11.58 -8.10
N SER A 58 -12.30 10.39 -7.57
CA SER A 58 -13.31 9.47 -7.04
C SER A 58 -14.06 10.08 -5.85
N GLN A 59 -13.36 10.83 -4.99
CA GLN A 59 -14.01 11.56 -3.89
C GLN A 59 -14.99 12.63 -4.41
N ARG A 60 -14.60 13.40 -5.43
CA ARG A 60 -15.47 14.41 -6.04
C ARG A 60 -16.69 13.79 -6.70
N GLU A 61 -16.52 12.64 -7.36
CA GLU A 61 -17.62 11.91 -7.99
C GLU A 61 -18.64 11.42 -6.95
N ILE A 62 -18.18 10.84 -5.84
CA ILE A 62 -19.05 10.46 -4.71
C ILE A 62 -19.77 11.69 -4.14
N GLU A 63 -19.08 12.82 -3.96
CA GLU A 63 -19.69 14.05 -3.44
C GLU A 63 -20.77 14.60 -4.40
N GLU A 64 -20.53 14.54 -5.71
CA GLU A 64 -21.47 14.98 -6.72
C GLU A 64 -22.71 14.07 -6.79
N LEU A 65 -22.53 12.75 -6.72
CA LEU A 65 -23.64 11.81 -6.63
C LEU A 65 -24.49 12.05 -5.38
N LYS A 66 -23.87 12.38 -4.25
CA LYS A 66 -24.59 12.75 -3.01
C LYS A 66 -25.44 14.02 -3.20
N LYS A 67 -24.95 15.01 -3.97
CA LYS A 67 -25.73 16.22 -4.33
C LYS A 67 -26.90 15.87 -5.26
N GLN A 68 -26.67 15.00 -6.25
CA GLN A 68 -27.74 14.52 -7.14
C GLN A 68 -28.82 13.76 -6.37
N LEU A 69 -28.44 12.92 -5.41
CA LEU A 69 -29.38 12.20 -4.56
C LEU A 69 -30.26 13.14 -3.74
N ALA A 70 -29.69 14.23 -3.21
CA ALA A 70 -30.43 15.25 -2.47
C ALA A 70 -31.43 16.03 -3.36
N GLY A 71 -31.10 16.21 -4.65
CA GLY A 71 -31.95 16.88 -5.64
C GLY A 71 -32.96 15.97 -6.36
N ALA A 72 -32.81 14.65 -6.25
CA ALA A 72 -33.62 13.68 -6.98
C ALA A 72 -35.09 13.70 -6.52
N LYS A 73 -36.01 13.73 -7.49
CA LYS A 73 -37.46 13.85 -7.23
C LYS A 73 -38.19 12.51 -7.30
N GLY A 74 -37.63 11.52 -7.99
CA GLY A 74 -38.24 10.21 -8.19
C GLY A 74 -37.53 9.08 -7.42
N GLU A 75 -38.29 8.14 -6.86
CA GLU A 75 -37.76 7.01 -6.10
C GLU A 75 -36.84 6.10 -6.94
N LYS A 76 -37.16 5.92 -8.23
CA LYS A 76 -36.34 5.14 -9.16
C LYS A 76 -34.97 5.80 -9.43
N GLU A 77 -34.95 7.12 -9.54
CA GLU A 77 -33.73 7.90 -9.74
C GLU A 77 -32.86 7.85 -8.47
N LYS A 78 -33.46 8.03 -7.29
CA LYS A 78 -32.78 7.89 -6.00
C LYS A 78 -32.10 6.53 -5.85
N LYS A 79 -32.83 5.44 -6.09
CA LYS A 79 -32.29 4.07 -6.03
C LYS A 79 -31.10 3.85 -6.97
N GLN A 80 -31.14 4.44 -8.17
CA GLN A 80 -30.01 4.34 -9.12
C GLN A 80 -28.79 5.10 -8.63
N VAL A 81 -28.98 6.30 -8.08
CA VAL A 81 -27.88 7.12 -7.54
C VAL A 81 -27.31 6.47 -6.27
N GLU A 82 -28.15 5.93 -5.39
CA GLU A 82 -27.73 5.20 -4.18
C GLU A 82 -26.89 3.96 -4.52
N ALA A 83 -27.28 3.19 -5.54
CA ALA A 83 -26.50 2.03 -5.97
C ALA A 83 -25.10 2.43 -6.45
N LYS A 84 -25.00 3.51 -7.24
CA LYS A 84 -23.71 4.04 -7.71
C LYS A 84 -22.83 4.54 -6.56
N ILE A 85 -23.41 5.30 -5.63
CA ILE A 85 -22.69 5.76 -4.43
C ILE A 85 -22.15 4.56 -3.65
N THR A 86 -22.97 3.53 -3.48
CA THR A 86 -22.58 2.31 -2.74
C THR A 86 -21.41 1.60 -3.43
N ASP A 87 -21.47 1.45 -4.75
CA ASP A 87 -20.38 0.84 -5.52
C ASP A 87 -19.10 1.68 -5.46
N ASP A 88 -19.20 3.01 -5.63
CA ASP A 88 -18.05 3.91 -5.60
C ASP A 88 -17.42 3.98 -4.20
N GLU A 89 -18.23 3.99 -3.13
CA GLU A 89 -17.77 3.92 -1.74
C GLU A 89 -17.04 2.61 -1.47
N ARG A 90 -17.54 1.48 -1.98
CA ARG A 90 -16.85 0.18 -1.89
C ARG A 90 -15.47 0.22 -2.57
N LEU A 91 -15.39 0.76 -3.80
CA LEU A 91 -14.13 0.88 -4.54
C LEU A 91 -13.17 1.89 -3.89
N PHE A 92 -13.71 2.94 -3.28
CA PHE A 92 -12.93 3.91 -2.52
C PHE A 92 -12.34 3.28 -1.25
N GLU A 93 -13.11 2.46 -0.54
CA GLU A 93 -12.62 1.71 0.62
C GLU A 93 -11.55 0.68 0.21
N ALA A 94 -11.73 0.01 -0.93
CA ALA A 94 -10.72 -0.92 -1.48
C ALA A 94 -9.36 -0.24 -1.63
N ARG A 95 -9.34 0.98 -2.17
CA ARG A 95 -8.13 1.80 -2.34
C ARG A 95 -7.49 2.20 -1.01
N GLN A 96 -8.27 2.60 -0.01
CA GLN A 96 -7.73 2.89 1.31
C GLN A 96 -7.06 1.67 1.96
N TRP A 97 -7.64 0.49 1.79
CA TRP A 97 -7.02 -0.75 2.26
C TRP A 97 -5.73 -1.09 1.51
N PHE A 98 -5.71 -0.86 0.19
CA PHE A 98 -4.50 -0.99 -0.61
C PHE A 98 -3.39 -0.05 -0.13
N ASP A 99 -3.70 1.22 0.12
CA ASP A 99 -2.73 2.21 0.60
C ASP A 99 -2.15 1.80 1.96
N LYS A 100 -2.99 1.31 2.87
CA LYS A 100 -2.52 0.74 4.15
C LYS A 100 -1.57 -0.44 3.92
N GLY A 101 -1.92 -1.36 3.03
CA GLY A 101 -1.07 -2.51 2.69
C GLY A 101 0.28 -2.08 2.12
N TYR A 102 0.30 -1.02 1.32
CA TYR A 102 1.52 -0.43 0.77
C TYR A 102 2.39 0.16 1.89
N GLN A 103 1.80 0.91 2.83
CA GLN A 103 2.55 1.43 3.98
C GLN A 103 3.14 0.32 4.86
N TYR A 104 2.37 -0.75 5.13
CA TYR A 104 2.89 -1.91 5.85
C TYR A 104 4.03 -2.60 5.10
N SER A 105 3.93 -2.72 3.77
CA SER A 105 4.99 -3.28 2.93
C SER A 105 6.28 -2.48 3.00
N LEU A 106 6.19 -1.14 2.99
CA LEU A 106 7.34 -0.24 3.17
C LEU A 106 8.01 -0.42 4.54
N ASN A 107 7.22 -0.69 5.58
CA ASN A 107 7.71 -0.98 6.92
C ASN A 107 8.19 -2.44 7.11
N LYS A 108 8.09 -3.28 6.07
CA LYS A 108 8.38 -4.72 6.11
C LYS A 108 7.47 -5.51 7.06
N GLU A 109 6.29 -4.98 7.34
CA GLU A 109 5.24 -5.63 8.12
C GLU A 109 4.42 -6.53 7.19
N HIS A 110 5.01 -7.64 6.75
CA HIS A 110 4.46 -8.47 5.68
C HIS A 110 3.07 -9.03 5.99
N ASP A 111 2.81 -9.48 7.23
CA ASP A 111 1.51 -10.03 7.62
C ASP A 111 0.40 -8.95 7.59
N SER A 112 0.69 -7.76 8.13
CA SER A 112 -0.22 -6.61 8.09
C SER A 112 -0.50 -6.16 6.65
N ALA A 113 0.53 -6.18 5.79
CA ALA A 113 0.38 -5.88 4.37
C ALA A 113 -0.55 -6.88 3.67
N ILE A 114 -0.34 -8.19 3.91
CA ILE A 114 -1.17 -9.26 3.36
C ILE A 114 -2.63 -9.10 3.78
N GLU A 115 -2.89 -8.79 5.04
CA GLU A 115 -4.25 -8.57 5.55
C GLU A 115 -4.91 -7.36 4.86
N ALA A 116 -4.21 -6.25 4.76
CA ALA A 116 -4.72 -5.03 4.15
C ALA A 116 -5.02 -5.22 2.66
N TYR A 117 -4.12 -5.83 1.89
CA TYR A 117 -4.39 -6.17 0.49
C TYR A 117 -5.53 -7.17 0.32
N THR A 118 -5.70 -8.10 1.26
CA THR A 118 -6.83 -9.04 1.25
C THR A 118 -8.15 -8.32 1.41
N LYS A 119 -8.22 -7.30 2.27
CA LYS A 119 -9.41 -6.45 2.40
C LYS A 119 -9.68 -5.63 1.14
N ALA A 120 -8.64 -5.08 0.52
CA ALA A 120 -8.76 -4.38 -0.75
C ALA A 120 -9.36 -5.28 -1.85
N ILE A 121 -8.84 -6.50 -1.99
CA ILE A 121 -9.32 -7.50 -2.97
C ILE A 121 -10.76 -7.95 -2.68
N ALA A 122 -11.16 -8.04 -1.41
CA ALA A 122 -12.53 -8.41 -1.06
C ALA A 122 -13.55 -7.35 -1.50
N LEU A 123 -13.13 -6.08 -1.51
CA LEU A 123 -13.96 -4.93 -1.91
C LEU A 123 -13.92 -4.69 -3.43
N ASP A 124 -12.76 -4.94 -4.04
CA ASP A 124 -12.56 -4.93 -5.49
C ASP A 124 -11.78 -6.17 -5.95
N PRO A 125 -12.50 -7.25 -6.37
CA PRO A 125 -11.87 -8.47 -6.85
C PRO A 125 -11.07 -8.32 -8.14
N ASN A 126 -11.17 -7.18 -8.84
CA ASN A 126 -10.46 -6.87 -10.08
C ASN A 126 -9.28 -5.91 -9.84
N TYR A 127 -8.92 -5.65 -8.58
CA TYR A 127 -7.83 -4.75 -8.24
C TYR A 127 -6.46 -5.42 -8.44
N ALA A 128 -5.97 -5.45 -9.68
CA ALA A 128 -4.76 -6.18 -10.08
C ALA A 128 -3.52 -5.81 -9.25
N ASP A 129 -3.31 -4.52 -8.96
CA ASP A 129 -2.19 -4.05 -8.14
C ASP A 129 -2.21 -4.63 -6.73
N ALA A 130 -3.40 -4.81 -6.14
CA ALA A 130 -3.54 -5.42 -4.83
C ALA A 130 -3.11 -6.90 -4.84
N TYR A 131 -3.38 -7.63 -5.93
CA TYR A 131 -2.85 -8.99 -6.11
C TYR A 131 -1.33 -8.98 -6.29
N THR A 132 -0.79 -8.13 -7.16
CA THR A 132 0.67 -8.05 -7.37
C THR A 132 1.41 -7.77 -6.06
N ASN A 133 0.97 -6.77 -5.30
CA ASN A 133 1.61 -6.40 -4.04
C ASN A 133 1.41 -7.45 -2.93
N ARG A 134 0.23 -8.10 -2.85
CA ARG A 134 0.03 -9.22 -1.92
C ARG A 134 0.90 -10.41 -2.27
N GLY A 135 1.07 -10.70 -3.56
CA GLY A 135 1.97 -11.74 -4.06
C GLY A 135 3.42 -11.49 -3.63
N ILE A 136 3.90 -10.26 -3.79
CA ILE A 136 5.23 -9.85 -3.30
C ILE A 136 5.34 -10.01 -1.78
N ALA A 137 4.34 -9.57 -1.01
CA ALA A 137 4.33 -9.72 0.44
C ALA A 137 4.33 -11.21 0.88
N TYR A 138 3.63 -12.08 0.15
CA TYR A 138 3.70 -13.53 0.34
C TYR A 138 5.09 -14.10 0.03
N ALA A 139 5.74 -13.67 -1.04
CA ALA A 139 7.10 -14.11 -1.36
C ALA A 139 8.09 -13.71 -0.26
N LEU A 140 7.99 -12.48 0.25
CA LEU A 140 8.86 -11.96 1.31
C LEU A 140 8.62 -12.64 2.67
N SER A 141 7.39 -13.11 2.93
CA SER A 141 7.05 -13.92 4.11
C SER A 141 7.33 -15.42 3.92
N GLY A 142 7.89 -15.83 2.78
CA GLY A 142 8.28 -17.21 2.47
C GLY A 142 7.15 -18.09 1.94
N ASN A 143 5.95 -17.56 1.70
CA ASN A 143 4.82 -18.28 1.14
C ASN A 143 4.79 -18.22 -0.40
N MET A 144 5.76 -18.88 -1.03
CA MET A 144 5.95 -18.85 -2.49
C MET A 144 4.74 -19.36 -3.28
N GLY A 145 4.02 -20.37 -2.76
CA GLY A 145 2.85 -20.92 -3.47
C GLY A 145 1.72 -19.90 -3.62
N ARG A 146 1.44 -19.13 -2.55
CA ARG A 146 0.45 -18.04 -2.62
C ARG A 146 0.96 -16.85 -3.44
N ALA A 147 2.26 -16.56 -3.36
CA ALA A 147 2.87 -15.52 -4.18
C ALA A 147 2.64 -15.75 -5.68
N ILE A 148 2.98 -16.95 -6.16
CA ILE A 148 2.79 -17.33 -7.58
C ILE A 148 1.31 -17.23 -7.97
N SER A 149 0.40 -17.72 -7.11
CA SER A 149 -1.04 -17.66 -7.40
C SER A 149 -1.55 -16.22 -7.56
N ASP A 150 -1.11 -15.30 -6.70
CA ASP A 150 -1.54 -13.90 -6.76
C ASP A 150 -0.91 -13.17 -7.97
N LEU A 151 0.35 -13.42 -8.26
CA LEU A 151 1.04 -12.85 -9.41
C LEU A 151 0.45 -13.33 -10.74
N GLN A 152 0.09 -14.62 -10.84
CA GLN A 152 -0.64 -15.16 -11.98
C GLN A 152 -2.00 -14.48 -12.13
N ARG A 153 -2.73 -14.29 -11.03
CA ARG A 153 -4.04 -13.63 -11.06
C ARG A 153 -3.94 -12.19 -11.57
N ALA A 154 -2.91 -11.45 -11.17
CA ALA A 154 -2.65 -10.10 -11.68
C ALA A 154 -2.26 -10.11 -13.18
N CYS A 155 -1.43 -11.08 -13.60
CA CYS A 155 -1.06 -11.26 -15.00
C CYS A 155 -2.28 -11.57 -15.90
N ASP A 156 -3.19 -12.43 -15.43
CA ASP A 156 -4.44 -12.75 -16.14
C ASP A 156 -5.36 -11.51 -16.30
N MET A 157 -5.20 -10.50 -15.44
CA MET A 157 -5.90 -9.21 -15.52
C MET A 157 -5.21 -8.19 -16.43
N GLY A 158 -4.08 -8.57 -17.06
CA GLY A 158 -3.31 -7.72 -17.97
C GLY A 158 -2.29 -6.81 -17.28
N GLU A 159 -1.97 -7.04 -16.00
CA GLU A 159 -0.97 -6.27 -15.28
C GLU A 159 0.45 -6.80 -15.58
N GLU A 160 1.29 -5.97 -16.20
CA GLU A 160 2.62 -6.41 -16.66
C GLU A 160 3.56 -6.81 -15.52
N ASN A 161 3.47 -6.17 -14.35
CA ASN A 161 4.36 -6.48 -13.23
C ASN A 161 4.05 -7.84 -12.62
N GLY A 162 2.79 -8.27 -12.61
CA GLY A 162 2.36 -9.62 -12.27
C GLY A 162 3.07 -10.66 -13.14
N CYS A 163 3.12 -10.45 -14.45
CA CYS A 163 3.77 -11.36 -15.39
C CYS A 163 5.32 -11.37 -15.29
N LYS A 164 5.94 -10.23 -14.95
CA LYS A 164 7.41 -10.11 -14.82
C LYS A 164 7.97 -10.76 -13.55
N ASN A 165 7.13 -10.96 -12.54
CA ASN A 165 7.52 -11.49 -11.24
C ASN A 165 7.24 -13.00 -11.07
N LEU A 166 6.72 -13.67 -12.11
CA LEU A 166 6.60 -15.13 -12.21
C LEU A 166 7.91 -15.76 -12.70
#